data_AF-A0A4Z0ZC59-F1
#
_entry.id   AF-A0A4Z0ZC59-F1
#
_cell.length_a   1.000
_cell.length_b   1.000
_cell.length_c   1.000
_cell.angle_alpha   90.00
_cell.angle_beta   90.00
_cell.angle_gamma   90.00
#
_symmetry.space_group_name_H-M   'P 1'
#
loop_
_entity.id
_entity.type
_entity.pdbx_description
1 polymer ?
#
loop_
_entity_poly.entity_id
_entity_poly.type
_entity_poly.pdbx_seq_one_letter_code
_entity_poly.pdbx_strand_id
1 'polypeptide(L)'
;MRCLPLLELIVIPSHKVQHLARFFSQLPLFSEDEIWTLEADVTLGYLYQPKLLHASSRIFPQRQDVTYYKYLEYIPFTWISTNRKNHYPLTNNQIWETMMIAVLDYQLDEFVETAFDHGDQAGNIEAVRLLVRELCTLTSAIPTGNDPPSSAQGNTTMSRQKTDHGGMPDLHNGGSNDTSISDSIYDEDSSPDTKTRNSAVLQHIRSVLRRFTSHIFQHDAITRAPFYTRKSLHSELATCILAHIDHVEDNILFATEQNSQLIDGSSSKTTKVKAFGSSRGTYYSWVNTTGANDTHAPFTFQFFACLVAPVAGEPLFCGVHQHYLSSGTSRHLSNLCRQYNDYGSVARDEAEKNLNSLNFPEFHEISTQEQGDICGGGNDEHGMKQDLYFIAQYERQCLNHAMEALEAEIRPTHQGNWKIKALRVFIDTVAPRVFGNDVLISREDPKPKWVGAHKMSETNPFCMVNRGACGHPLGAT
;
A
#
# COMPACT_ATOMS: atom_id res chain seq x y z
N MET A 1 37.80 -23.99 -11.79
CA MET A 1 36.85 -22.87 -11.93
C MET A 1 37.66 -21.59 -11.96
N ARG A 2 37.70 -20.88 -13.08
CA ARG A 2 38.31 -19.54 -13.15
C ARG A 2 37.25 -18.56 -12.68
N CYS A 3 37.52 -17.84 -11.59
CA CYS A 3 36.74 -16.66 -11.22
C CYS A 3 36.89 -15.64 -12.35
N LEU A 4 35.85 -15.48 -13.16
CA LEU A 4 35.70 -14.26 -13.95
C LEU A 4 35.60 -13.09 -12.96
N PRO A 5 36.24 -11.94 -13.22
CA PRO A 5 36.10 -10.77 -12.37
C PRO A 5 34.62 -10.39 -12.34
N LEU A 6 34.03 -10.26 -11.14
CA LEU A 6 32.62 -9.87 -10.94
C LEU A 6 32.23 -8.58 -11.70
N LEU A 7 33.21 -7.76 -12.05
CA LEU A 7 33.07 -6.51 -12.81
C LEU A 7 32.72 -6.69 -14.30
N GLU A 8 32.93 -7.87 -14.89
CA GLU A 8 32.56 -8.12 -16.30
C GLU A 8 31.09 -8.52 -16.49
N LEU A 9 30.32 -8.74 -15.40
CA LEU A 9 28.96 -9.29 -15.47
C LEU A 9 27.83 -8.27 -15.33
N ILE A 10 28.12 -7.04 -14.88
CA ILE A 10 27.09 -5.99 -14.71
C ILE A 10 27.57 -4.73 -15.42
N VAL A 11 26.93 -4.43 -16.56
CA VAL A 11 27.13 -3.15 -17.26
C VAL A 11 26.39 -2.07 -16.49
N ILE A 12 27.12 -1.29 -15.69
CA ILE A 12 26.54 -0.15 -14.97
C ILE A 12 26.51 1.07 -15.91
N PRO A 13 25.32 1.59 -16.26
CA PRO A 13 25.19 2.67 -17.23
C PRO A 13 25.57 4.03 -16.60
N SER A 14 26.82 4.47 -16.74
CA SER A 14 27.33 5.71 -16.13
C SER A 14 26.45 6.95 -16.36
N HIS A 15 25.90 7.12 -17.56
CA HIS A 15 25.01 8.24 -17.87
C HIS A 15 23.71 8.20 -17.04
N LYS A 16 23.12 7.02 -16.83
CA LYS A 16 21.93 6.87 -15.99
C LYS A 16 22.27 7.09 -14.52
N VAL A 17 23.42 6.61 -14.05
CA VAL A 17 23.90 6.84 -12.68
C VAL A 17 23.97 8.35 -12.38
N GLN A 18 24.64 9.11 -13.25
CA GLN A 18 24.76 10.57 -13.10
C GLN A 18 23.39 11.27 -13.16
N HIS A 19 22.51 10.81 -14.06
CA HIS A 19 21.17 11.38 -14.20
C HIS A 19 20.33 11.16 -12.93
N LEU A 20 20.28 9.92 -12.42
CA LEU A 20 19.55 9.58 -11.20
C LEU A 20 20.15 10.32 -9.99
N ALA A 21 21.48 10.38 -9.85
CA ALA A 21 22.12 11.11 -8.76
C ALA A 21 21.74 12.61 -8.75
N ARG A 22 21.72 13.26 -9.93
CA ARG A 22 21.29 14.67 -10.06
C ARG A 22 19.79 14.87 -9.83
N PHE A 23 18.98 13.86 -10.12
CA PHE A 23 17.57 13.88 -9.77
C PHE A 23 17.41 13.80 -8.25
N PHE A 24 18.04 12.82 -7.60
CA PHE A 24 17.96 12.64 -6.15
C PHE A 24 18.54 13.83 -5.37
N SER A 25 19.59 14.49 -5.87
CA SER A 25 20.16 15.68 -5.23
C SER A 25 19.21 16.88 -5.18
N GLN A 26 18.09 16.85 -5.91
CA GLN A 26 17.08 17.92 -5.87
C GLN A 26 16.02 17.66 -4.78
N LEU A 27 16.00 16.47 -4.20
CA LEU A 27 14.99 16.07 -3.23
C LEU A 27 15.41 16.55 -1.85
N PRO A 28 14.49 17.10 -1.03
CA PRO A 28 14.84 17.71 0.26
C PRO A 28 15.65 16.81 1.20
N LEU A 29 15.45 15.48 1.16
CA LEU A 29 16.21 14.56 1.99
C LEU A 29 17.70 14.46 1.58
N PHE A 30 18.02 14.65 0.31
CA PHE A 30 19.36 14.46 -0.26
C PHE A 30 19.98 15.75 -0.82
N SER A 31 19.33 16.90 -0.63
CA SER A 31 19.79 18.19 -1.15
C SER A 31 21.14 18.64 -0.60
N GLU A 32 21.50 18.15 0.58
CA GLU A 32 22.79 18.40 1.23
C GLU A 32 23.85 17.32 0.93
N ASP A 33 23.49 16.25 0.23
CA ASP A 33 24.46 15.20 -0.11
C ASP A 33 25.34 15.62 -1.29
N GLU A 34 26.63 15.29 -1.20
CA GLU A 34 27.55 15.46 -2.32
C GLU A 34 27.16 14.52 -3.47
N ILE A 35 27.18 15.02 -4.71
CA ILE A 35 26.74 14.28 -5.91
C ILE A 35 27.42 12.91 -6.04
N TRP A 36 28.73 12.82 -5.76
CA TRP A 36 29.46 11.56 -5.89
C TRP A 36 28.98 10.49 -4.89
N THR A 37 28.46 10.92 -3.73
CA THR A 37 27.87 10.00 -2.74
C THR A 37 26.57 9.41 -3.29
N LEU A 38 25.73 10.23 -3.93
CA LEU A 38 24.50 9.77 -4.58
C LEU A 38 24.80 8.87 -5.79
N GLU A 39 25.85 9.19 -6.58
CA GLU A 39 26.31 8.32 -7.66
C GLU A 39 26.76 6.95 -7.15
N ALA A 40 27.46 6.90 -6.01
CA ALA A 40 27.85 5.65 -5.36
C ALA A 40 26.63 4.83 -4.90
N ASP A 41 25.64 5.46 -4.26
CA ASP A 41 24.41 4.79 -3.84
C ASP A 41 23.61 4.24 -5.03
N VAL A 42 23.48 5.00 -6.13
CA VAL A 42 22.82 4.55 -7.36
C VAL A 42 23.60 3.37 -7.98
N THR A 43 24.93 3.45 -8.00
CA THR A 43 25.81 2.38 -8.51
C THR A 43 25.62 1.10 -7.71
N LEU A 44 25.56 1.19 -6.38
CA LEU A 44 25.26 0.04 -5.52
C LEU A 44 23.86 -0.51 -5.80
N GLY A 45 22.88 0.36 -6.06
CA GLY A 45 21.54 -0.04 -6.46
C GLY A 45 21.50 -0.92 -7.71
N TYR A 46 22.29 -0.59 -8.73
CA TYR A 46 22.41 -1.41 -9.95
C TYR A 46 22.92 -2.84 -9.69
N LEU A 47 23.70 -3.06 -8.62
CA LEU A 47 24.17 -4.41 -8.26
C LEU A 47 23.04 -5.32 -7.74
N TYR A 48 21.96 -4.74 -7.22
CA TYR A 48 20.80 -5.48 -6.71
C TYR A 48 19.80 -5.85 -7.80
N GLN A 49 19.73 -5.08 -8.90
CA GLN A 49 18.67 -5.20 -9.91
C GLN A 49 18.53 -6.61 -10.51
N PRO A 50 19.61 -7.29 -10.99
CA PRO A 50 19.45 -8.60 -11.61
C PRO A 50 18.89 -9.63 -10.63
N LYS A 51 19.30 -9.54 -9.36
CA LYS A 51 18.84 -10.44 -8.30
C LYS A 51 17.38 -10.16 -7.95
N LEU A 52 16.98 -8.88 -7.82
CA LEU A 52 15.58 -8.48 -7.55
C LEU A 52 14.64 -8.97 -8.65
N LEU A 53 15.00 -8.71 -9.91
CA LEU A 53 14.25 -9.14 -11.09
C LEU A 53 14.03 -10.66 -11.11
N HIS A 54 15.09 -11.43 -10.84
CA HIS A 54 15.01 -12.88 -10.81
C HIS A 54 14.13 -13.37 -9.66
N ALA A 55 14.29 -12.82 -8.46
CA ALA A 55 13.55 -13.25 -7.28
C ALA A 55 12.05 -12.93 -7.40
N SER A 56 11.69 -11.72 -7.85
CA SER A 56 10.29 -11.27 -7.93
C SER A 56 9.46 -12.06 -8.96
N SER A 57 10.09 -12.46 -10.07
CA SER A 57 9.46 -13.26 -11.13
C SER A 57 8.92 -14.63 -10.70
N ARG A 58 9.31 -15.11 -9.51
CA ARG A 58 8.87 -16.40 -8.96
C ARG A 58 7.49 -16.31 -8.31
N ILE A 59 7.07 -15.11 -7.89
CA ILE A 59 5.84 -14.88 -7.14
C ILE A 59 4.76 -14.36 -8.08
N PHE A 60 5.02 -13.23 -8.74
CA PHE A 60 4.10 -12.64 -9.70
C PHE A 60 4.53 -12.98 -11.15
N PRO A 61 3.58 -13.14 -12.08
CA PRO A 61 3.90 -13.30 -13.50
C PRO A 61 4.75 -12.11 -14.01
N GLN A 62 5.80 -12.38 -14.79
CA GLN A 62 6.55 -11.32 -15.44
C GLN A 62 5.71 -10.65 -16.52
N ARG A 63 5.80 -9.33 -16.60
CA ARG A 63 5.32 -8.57 -17.75
C ARG A 63 6.41 -8.37 -18.79
N GLN A 64 5.97 -8.12 -20.01
CA GLN A 64 6.84 -7.86 -21.16
C GLN A 64 7.06 -6.36 -21.41
N ASP A 65 6.47 -5.49 -20.59
CA ASP A 65 6.53 -4.04 -20.78
C ASP A 65 7.81 -3.43 -20.21
N VAL A 66 8.25 -2.32 -20.82
CA VAL A 66 9.52 -1.65 -20.50
C VAL A 66 9.42 -0.85 -19.19
N THR A 67 8.20 -0.50 -18.77
CA THR A 67 7.89 0.27 -17.55
C THR A 67 8.18 -0.49 -16.27
N TYR A 68 8.03 -1.81 -16.28
CA TYR A 68 8.40 -2.71 -15.19
C TYR A 68 9.86 -2.52 -14.70
N TYR A 69 10.78 -2.10 -15.57
CA TYR A 69 12.18 -1.92 -15.17
C TYR A 69 12.47 -0.60 -14.48
N LYS A 70 11.54 0.36 -14.51
CA LYS A 70 11.78 1.71 -13.97
C LYS A 70 11.87 1.71 -12.45
N TYR A 71 10.92 1.11 -11.73
CA TYR A 71 10.95 1.12 -10.27
C TYR A 71 12.18 0.39 -9.69
N LEU A 72 12.73 -0.59 -10.42
CA LEU A 72 14.00 -1.25 -10.07
C LEU A 72 15.21 -0.30 -10.08
N GLU A 73 15.12 0.86 -10.73
CA GLU A 73 16.14 1.92 -10.65
C GLU A 73 16.04 2.75 -9.37
N TYR A 74 14.85 2.85 -8.76
CA TYR A 74 14.63 3.70 -7.59
C TYR A 74 14.65 2.92 -6.27
N ILE A 75 13.97 1.76 -6.18
CA ILE A 75 13.84 1.00 -4.93
C ILE A 75 15.20 0.70 -4.30
N PRO A 76 16.22 0.21 -5.03
CA PRO A 76 17.50 -0.05 -4.39
C PRO A 76 18.19 1.21 -3.87
N PHE A 77 18.16 2.29 -4.67
CA PHE A 77 18.76 3.56 -4.28
C PHE A 77 18.12 4.10 -2.99
N THR A 78 16.79 4.11 -2.89
CA THR A 78 16.10 4.70 -1.74
C THR A 78 16.48 3.97 -0.45
N TRP A 79 16.43 2.63 -0.42
CA TRP A 79 16.84 1.85 0.76
C TRP A 79 18.33 2.02 1.12
N ILE A 80 19.23 2.11 0.13
CA ILE A 80 20.68 2.27 0.38
C ILE A 80 20.96 3.66 0.95
N SER A 81 20.45 4.70 0.30
CA SER A 81 20.70 6.10 0.64
C SER A 81 20.07 6.48 1.99
N THR A 82 18.85 6.04 2.28
CA THR A 82 18.21 6.29 3.59
C THR A 82 18.88 5.51 4.71
N ASN A 83 19.35 4.29 4.45
CA ASN A 83 20.17 3.53 5.41
C ASN A 83 21.47 4.28 5.72
N ARG A 84 22.16 4.80 4.70
CA ARG A 84 23.35 5.65 4.89
C ARG A 84 23.05 6.91 5.69
N LYS A 85 22.00 7.66 5.32
CA LYS A 85 21.57 8.88 6.04
C LYS A 85 21.30 8.64 7.52
N ASN A 86 20.82 7.45 7.86
CA ASN A 86 20.55 7.06 9.24
C ASN A 86 21.72 6.32 9.92
N HIS A 87 22.93 6.38 9.35
CA HIS A 87 24.16 5.76 9.84
C HIS A 87 24.15 4.22 9.86
N TYR A 88 23.63 3.61 8.79
CA TYR A 88 23.67 2.19 8.50
C TYR A 88 23.11 1.26 9.61
N PRO A 89 21.90 1.51 10.15
CA PRO A 89 21.30 0.62 11.14
C PRO A 89 20.93 -0.75 10.56
N LEU A 90 20.68 -0.86 9.25
CA LEU A 90 20.30 -2.11 8.60
C LEU A 90 21.51 -2.85 8.01
N THR A 91 21.51 -4.17 8.18
CA THR A 91 22.45 -5.07 7.51
C THR A 91 22.11 -5.21 6.02
N ASN A 92 23.08 -5.65 5.20
CA ASN A 92 22.84 -5.91 3.77
C ASN A 92 21.72 -6.92 3.52
N ASN A 93 21.55 -7.91 4.42
CA ASN A 93 20.45 -8.86 4.30
C ASN A 93 19.11 -8.18 4.56
N GLN A 94 19.01 -7.34 5.59
CA GLN A 94 17.78 -6.59 5.87
C GLN A 94 17.44 -5.62 4.73
N ILE A 95 18.42 -4.91 4.18
CA ILE A 95 18.24 -4.05 3.00
C ILE A 95 17.72 -4.85 1.80
N TRP A 96 18.28 -6.03 1.55
CA TRP A 96 17.82 -6.92 0.49
C TRP A 96 16.36 -7.34 0.69
N GLU A 97 15.99 -7.80 1.90
CA GLU A 97 14.62 -8.21 2.19
C GLU A 97 13.64 -7.03 2.08
N THR A 98 14.01 -5.83 2.50
CA THR A 98 13.15 -4.64 2.34
C THR A 98 12.98 -4.22 0.88
N MET A 99 14.03 -4.30 0.07
CA MET A 99 13.93 -4.08 -1.38
C MET A 99 13.02 -5.13 -2.03
N MET A 100 13.13 -6.40 -1.61
CA MET A 100 12.31 -7.48 -2.13
C MET A 100 10.84 -7.25 -1.83
N ILE A 101 10.48 -6.88 -0.59
CA ILE A 101 9.10 -6.54 -0.24
C ILE A 101 8.59 -5.36 -1.07
N ALA A 102 9.34 -4.27 -1.17
CA ALA A 102 8.93 -3.11 -1.96
C ALA A 102 8.67 -3.45 -3.45
N VAL A 103 9.45 -4.38 -4.03
CA VAL A 103 9.20 -4.89 -5.39
C VAL A 103 7.90 -5.71 -5.45
N LEU A 104 7.65 -6.56 -4.44
CA LEU A 104 6.42 -7.37 -4.40
C LEU A 104 5.17 -6.51 -4.17
N ASP A 105 5.29 -5.43 -3.41
CA ASP A 105 4.19 -4.48 -3.19
C ASP A 105 3.76 -3.84 -4.51
N TYR A 106 4.72 -3.41 -5.33
CA TYR A 106 4.44 -2.90 -6.68
C TYR A 106 3.78 -3.97 -7.56
N GLN A 107 4.26 -5.21 -7.50
CA GLN A 107 3.70 -6.28 -8.31
C GLN A 107 2.31 -6.72 -7.84
N LEU A 108 2.04 -6.64 -6.53
CA LEU A 108 0.71 -6.88 -5.97
C LEU A 108 -0.28 -5.83 -6.48
N ASP A 109 0.13 -4.56 -6.48
CA ASP A 109 -0.66 -3.43 -6.94
C ASP A 109 -1.17 -3.66 -8.37
N GLU A 110 -0.21 -3.83 -9.28
CA GLU A 110 -0.48 -4.12 -10.69
C GLU A 110 -1.26 -5.43 -10.91
N PHE A 111 -1.00 -6.46 -10.10
CA PHE A 111 -1.69 -7.73 -10.20
C PHE A 111 -3.18 -7.59 -9.83
N VAL A 112 -3.49 -6.88 -8.74
CA VAL A 112 -4.88 -6.70 -8.29
C VAL A 112 -5.65 -5.86 -9.29
N GLU A 113 -5.10 -4.72 -9.74
CA GLU A 113 -5.74 -3.88 -10.76
C GLU A 113 -6.08 -4.67 -12.02
N THR A 114 -5.16 -5.51 -12.50
CA THR A 114 -5.35 -6.26 -13.75
C THR A 114 -6.11 -7.57 -13.61
N ALA A 115 -6.23 -8.10 -12.40
CA ALA A 115 -7.09 -9.25 -12.13
C ALA A 115 -8.59 -8.92 -12.27
N PHE A 116 -8.95 -7.64 -12.13
CA PHE A 116 -10.33 -7.15 -12.19
C PHE A 116 -10.63 -6.28 -13.41
N ASP A 117 -9.62 -5.99 -14.22
CA ASP A 117 -9.82 -5.36 -15.52
C ASP A 117 -10.66 -6.31 -16.41
N HIS A 118 -11.67 -5.76 -17.10
CA HIS A 118 -12.71 -6.46 -17.90
C HIS A 118 -14.04 -6.81 -17.19
N GLY A 119 -14.84 -5.77 -16.94
CA GLY A 119 -16.18 -5.61 -17.55
C GLY A 119 -17.35 -6.54 -17.19
N ASP A 120 -17.17 -7.62 -16.43
CA ASP A 120 -18.30 -8.52 -16.07
C ASP A 120 -18.06 -9.37 -14.80
N GLN A 121 -17.20 -8.89 -13.88
CA GLN A 121 -16.56 -9.71 -12.85
C GLN A 121 -17.08 -9.47 -11.42
N ALA A 122 -18.23 -8.80 -11.22
CA ALA A 122 -18.76 -8.52 -9.88
C ALA A 122 -18.91 -9.81 -9.02
N GLY A 123 -19.29 -10.94 -9.65
CA GLY A 123 -19.36 -12.25 -8.99
C GLY A 123 -18.00 -12.84 -8.58
N ASN A 124 -16.89 -12.36 -9.15
CA ASN A 124 -15.54 -12.79 -8.80
C ASN A 124 -14.97 -11.96 -7.62
N ILE A 125 -15.36 -10.69 -7.47
CA ILE A 125 -14.84 -9.82 -6.40
C ILE A 125 -15.07 -10.42 -5.01
N GLU A 126 -16.29 -10.83 -4.67
CA GLU A 126 -16.55 -11.42 -3.34
C GLU A 126 -15.86 -12.78 -3.17
N ALA A 127 -15.78 -13.59 -4.23
CA ALA A 127 -15.04 -14.85 -4.20
C ALA A 127 -13.54 -14.62 -3.92
N VAL A 128 -12.95 -13.56 -4.48
CA VAL A 128 -11.58 -13.15 -4.18
C VAL A 128 -11.46 -12.60 -2.76
N ARG A 129 -12.43 -11.83 -2.25
CA ARG A 129 -12.42 -11.38 -0.83
C ARG A 129 -12.43 -12.57 0.13
N LEU A 130 -13.27 -13.57 -0.10
CA LEU A 130 -13.31 -14.80 0.69
C LEU A 130 -11.98 -15.57 0.62
N LEU A 131 -11.40 -15.68 -0.57
CA LEU A 131 -10.09 -16.28 -0.79
C LEU A 131 -8.98 -15.53 -0.01
N VAL A 132 -8.99 -14.20 -0.01
CA VAL A 132 -7.99 -13.39 0.74
C VAL A 132 -8.12 -13.65 2.24
N ARG A 133 -9.34 -13.67 2.77
CA ARG A 133 -9.60 -14.01 4.18
C ARG A 133 -9.10 -15.41 4.52
N GLU A 134 -9.34 -16.40 3.65
CA GLU A 134 -8.83 -17.77 3.77
C GLU A 134 -7.29 -17.77 3.83
N LEU A 135 -6.63 -17.18 2.83
CA LEU A 135 -5.16 -17.19 2.69
C LEU A 135 -4.43 -16.42 3.80
N CYS A 136 -5.06 -15.41 4.38
CA CYS A 136 -4.48 -14.60 5.45
C CYS A 136 -4.85 -15.10 6.85
N THR A 137 -5.68 -16.14 6.98
CA THR A 137 -6.02 -16.69 8.30
C THR A 137 -4.81 -17.38 8.91
N LEU A 138 -4.34 -16.85 10.06
CA LEU A 138 -3.31 -17.52 10.85
C LEU A 138 -3.94 -18.75 11.51
N THR A 139 -3.58 -19.94 11.02
CA THR A 139 -4.00 -21.18 11.66
C THR A 139 -3.26 -21.31 12.99
N SER A 140 -4.00 -21.27 14.09
CA SER A 140 -3.51 -21.67 15.41
C SER A 140 -3.25 -23.18 15.37
N ALA A 141 -2.12 -23.60 14.80
CA ALA A 141 -1.64 -24.95 15.02
C ALA A 141 -1.25 -25.04 16.50
N ILE A 142 -2.22 -25.42 17.34
CA ILE A 142 -1.94 -26.00 18.65
C ILE A 142 -1.11 -27.25 18.33
N PRO A 143 0.13 -27.38 18.79
CA PRO A 143 0.81 -28.66 18.76
C PRO A 143 0.03 -29.58 19.70
N THR A 144 -0.91 -30.34 19.16
CA THR A 144 -1.44 -31.53 19.84
C THR A 144 -0.35 -32.59 19.76
N GLY A 145 0.68 -32.43 20.57
CA GLY A 145 1.65 -33.47 20.85
C GLY A 145 1.04 -34.45 21.85
N ASN A 146 0.50 -35.56 21.34
CA ASN A 146 0.61 -36.88 21.98
C ASN A 146 2.11 -37.12 22.27
N ASP A 147 2.63 -37.53 23.43
CA ASP A 147 2.31 -38.60 24.41
C ASP A 147 3.26 -38.47 25.65
N PRO A 148 3.24 -39.31 26.73
CA PRO A 148 2.52 -40.58 26.98
C PRO A 148 1.79 -40.67 28.36
N PRO A 149 1.04 -41.77 28.64
CA PRO A 149 0.42 -41.98 29.94
C PRO A 149 1.49 -42.38 30.95
N SER A 150 1.69 -41.56 31.99
CA SER A 150 2.38 -41.98 33.20
C SER A 150 1.47 -41.81 34.41
N SER A 151 1.26 -42.96 35.04
CA SER A 151 0.51 -43.23 36.23
C SER A 151 1.11 -42.60 37.49
N ALA A 152 0.24 -42.54 38.51
CA ALA A 152 0.52 -42.54 39.94
C ALA A 152 0.54 -41.18 40.68
N GLN A 153 -0.61 -40.97 41.34
CA GLN A 153 -0.74 -40.70 42.78
C GLN A 153 -0.30 -39.32 43.33
N GLY A 154 -1.32 -38.57 43.77
CA GLY A 154 -1.16 -37.45 44.69
C GLY A 154 -2.50 -36.81 45.02
N ASN A 155 -3.28 -37.44 45.90
CA ASN A 155 -4.49 -36.88 46.50
C ASN A 155 -4.23 -35.48 47.08
N THR A 156 -5.07 -34.49 46.77
CA THR A 156 -5.55 -33.56 47.80
C THR A 156 -6.94 -33.03 47.42
N THR A 157 -7.91 -33.42 48.24
CA THR A 157 -9.30 -32.98 48.28
C THR A 157 -9.40 -31.63 48.99
N MET A 158 -10.26 -30.72 48.51
CA MET A 158 -10.99 -29.62 49.20
C MET A 158 -11.22 -28.49 48.19
N SER A 159 -12.30 -27.71 48.15
CA SER A 159 -13.68 -27.82 48.62
C SER A 159 -14.42 -26.68 47.90
N ARG A 160 -15.47 -27.05 47.18
CA ARG A 160 -16.67 -26.30 46.84
C ARG A 160 -16.93 -25.06 47.73
N GLN A 161 -17.02 -23.88 47.12
CA GLN A 161 -17.88 -22.80 47.62
C GLN A 161 -18.61 -22.11 46.46
N LYS A 162 -19.93 -22.35 46.44
CA LYS A 162 -20.95 -21.59 45.74
C LYS A 162 -21.14 -20.26 46.44
N THR A 163 -21.34 -19.19 45.68
CA THR A 163 -22.21 -18.08 46.06
C THR A 163 -22.99 -17.61 44.85
N ASP A 164 -24.29 -17.89 44.90
CA ASP A 164 -25.37 -17.17 44.21
C ASP A 164 -25.41 -15.70 44.66
N HIS A 165 -25.78 -14.78 43.77
CA HIS A 165 -26.92 -13.86 43.94
C HIS A 165 -27.07 -12.84 42.78
N GLY A 166 -28.30 -12.76 42.24
CA GLY A 166 -28.95 -11.59 41.61
C GLY A 166 -28.86 -11.52 40.08
N GLY A 167 -29.90 -11.65 39.25
CA GLY A 167 -31.36 -11.66 39.46
C GLY A 167 -32.02 -10.33 39.10
N MET A 168 -32.50 -10.17 37.84
CA MET A 168 -33.61 -9.31 37.33
C MET A 168 -33.39 -8.88 35.85
N PRO A 169 -34.45 -8.60 35.04
CA PRO A 169 -35.51 -9.52 34.63
C PRO A 169 -35.73 -9.55 33.10
N ASP A 170 -36.51 -10.54 32.69
CA ASP A 170 -37.08 -10.74 31.36
C ASP A 170 -37.91 -9.56 30.82
N LEU A 171 -37.82 -9.32 29.51
CA LEU A 171 -38.86 -8.69 28.71
C LEU A 171 -39.15 -9.55 27.48
N HIS A 172 -40.34 -10.16 27.49
CA HIS A 172 -41.03 -10.71 26.34
C HIS A 172 -41.80 -9.61 25.60
N ASN A 173 -41.64 -9.56 24.27
CA ASN A 173 -42.69 -9.43 23.25
C ASN A 173 -41.97 -9.46 21.90
N GLY A 174 -42.29 -10.31 20.92
CA GLY A 174 -43.59 -10.81 20.51
C GLY A 174 -43.88 -10.19 19.14
N GLY A 175 -43.90 -11.00 18.07
CA GLY A 175 -44.26 -10.51 16.74
C GLY A 175 -43.71 -11.31 15.59
N SER A 176 -44.26 -12.51 15.40
CA SER A 176 -44.23 -13.22 14.11
C SER A 176 -44.71 -12.30 12.99
N ASN A 177 -43.98 -12.26 11.88
CA ASN A 177 -44.63 -12.27 10.58
C ASN A 177 -43.81 -13.09 9.59
N ASP A 178 -44.48 -14.14 9.19
CA ASP A 178 -44.17 -15.12 8.17
C ASP A 178 -44.33 -14.45 6.81
N THR A 179 -43.23 -14.24 6.10
CA THR A 179 -43.25 -13.97 4.66
C THR A 179 -42.26 -14.90 3.99
N SER A 180 -42.79 -16.06 3.63
CA SER A 180 -42.27 -16.94 2.59
C SER A 180 -42.02 -16.13 1.31
N ILE A 181 -40.78 -15.71 1.09
CA ILE A 181 -40.32 -15.24 -0.21
C ILE A 181 -39.74 -16.46 -0.93
N SER A 182 -40.42 -16.80 -2.02
CA SER A 182 -40.14 -17.89 -2.92
C SER A 182 -38.70 -17.89 -3.42
N ASP A 183 -38.02 -19.02 -3.20
CA ASP A 183 -37.01 -19.57 -4.10
C ASP A 183 -37.58 -19.64 -5.52
N SER A 184 -37.14 -18.75 -6.43
CA SER A 184 -37.16 -18.98 -7.89
C SER A 184 -36.64 -17.77 -8.70
N ILE A 185 -35.35 -17.44 -8.61
CA ILE A 185 -34.65 -16.80 -9.74
C ILE A 185 -33.27 -17.45 -9.84
N TYR A 186 -33.23 -18.66 -10.40
CA TYR A 186 -32.03 -19.15 -11.06
C TYR A 186 -32.04 -18.52 -12.45
N ASP A 187 -31.20 -17.50 -12.66
CA ASP A 187 -30.76 -17.12 -13.99
C ASP A 187 -29.94 -18.28 -14.58
N GLU A 188 -30.65 -19.18 -15.26
CA GLU A 188 -30.10 -20.33 -15.98
C GLU A 188 -29.47 -19.96 -17.33
N ASP A 189 -29.16 -18.68 -17.59
CA ASP A 189 -28.62 -18.23 -18.88
C ASP A 189 -27.10 -18.01 -18.89
N SER A 190 -26.40 -18.43 -17.81
CA SER A 190 -24.93 -18.42 -17.80
C SER A 190 -24.38 -19.62 -18.57
N SER A 191 -24.08 -19.37 -19.86
CA SER A 191 -23.39 -20.30 -20.77
C SER A 191 -22.26 -21.08 -20.05
N PRO A 192 -22.11 -22.40 -20.31
CA PRO A 192 -21.09 -23.24 -19.69
C PRO A 192 -19.65 -22.73 -19.87
N ASP A 193 -19.41 -21.93 -20.91
CA ASP A 193 -18.11 -21.28 -21.15
C ASP A 193 -17.77 -20.21 -20.10
N THR A 194 -18.76 -19.47 -19.59
CA THR A 194 -18.56 -18.38 -18.62
C THR A 194 -18.20 -18.94 -17.24
N LYS A 195 -18.87 -20.01 -16.80
CA LYS A 195 -18.57 -20.68 -15.52
C LYS A 195 -17.16 -21.28 -15.50
N THR A 196 -16.77 -21.91 -16.60
CA THR A 196 -15.44 -22.53 -16.75
C THR A 196 -14.33 -21.47 -16.75
N ARG A 197 -14.55 -20.35 -17.45
CA ARG A 197 -13.59 -19.23 -17.47
C ARG A 197 -13.43 -18.57 -16.10
N ASN A 198 -14.53 -18.31 -15.39
CA ASN A 198 -14.48 -17.70 -14.06
C ASN A 198 -13.76 -18.60 -13.03
N SER A 199 -13.94 -19.91 -13.13
CA SER A 199 -13.20 -20.88 -12.31
C SER A 199 -11.69 -20.82 -12.56
N ALA A 200 -11.26 -20.73 -13.82
CA ALA A 200 -9.84 -20.63 -14.18
C ALA A 200 -9.18 -19.32 -13.70
N VAL A 201 -9.88 -18.19 -13.82
CA VAL A 201 -9.39 -16.88 -13.32
C VAL A 201 -9.24 -16.90 -11.80
N LEU A 202 -10.26 -17.36 -11.08
CA LEU A 202 -10.19 -17.46 -9.61
C LEU A 202 -9.08 -18.42 -9.16
N GLN A 203 -8.85 -19.52 -9.88
CA GLN A 203 -7.74 -20.44 -9.60
C GLN A 203 -6.37 -19.79 -9.84
N HIS A 204 -6.24 -18.97 -10.89
CA HIS A 204 -5.04 -18.20 -11.15
C HIS A 204 -4.76 -17.20 -10.01
N ILE A 205 -5.78 -16.42 -9.61
CA ILE A 205 -5.70 -15.47 -8.50
C ILE A 205 -5.29 -16.17 -7.21
N ARG A 206 -5.95 -17.29 -6.86
CA ARG A 206 -5.58 -18.13 -5.72
C ARG A 206 -4.13 -18.57 -5.77
N SER A 207 -3.63 -19.01 -6.93
CA SER A 207 -2.26 -19.48 -7.07
C SER A 207 -1.22 -18.36 -6.85
N VAL A 208 -1.46 -17.17 -7.39
CA VAL A 208 -0.58 -16.00 -7.24
C VAL A 208 -0.61 -15.50 -5.79
N LEU A 209 -1.79 -15.19 -5.25
CA LEU A 209 -1.92 -14.68 -3.89
C LEU A 209 -1.39 -15.67 -2.86
N ARG A 210 -1.59 -16.98 -3.04
CA ARG A 210 -1.02 -17.99 -2.14
C ARG A 210 0.51 -17.97 -2.16
N ARG A 211 1.15 -17.80 -3.32
CA ARG A 211 2.62 -17.69 -3.40
C ARG A 211 3.11 -16.46 -2.67
N PHE A 212 2.44 -15.32 -2.88
CA PHE A 212 2.76 -14.07 -2.21
C PHE A 212 2.59 -14.17 -0.69
N THR A 213 1.42 -14.56 -0.20
CA THR A 213 1.18 -14.70 1.25
C THR A 213 2.10 -15.74 1.89
N SER A 214 2.38 -16.86 1.21
CA SER A 214 3.34 -17.86 1.70
C SER A 214 4.74 -17.28 1.80
N HIS A 215 5.19 -16.49 0.82
CA HIS A 215 6.49 -15.82 0.87
C HIS A 215 6.62 -14.91 2.09
N ILE A 216 5.58 -14.13 2.40
CA ILE A 216 5.55 -13.25 3.57
C ILE A 216 5.52 -14.06 4.88
N PHE A 217 4.56 -14.97 5.02
CA PHE A 217 4.31 -15.64 6.31
C PHE A 217 5.32 -16.73 6.65
N GLN A 218 6.01 -17.29 5.66
CA GLN A 218 7.07 -18.29 5.87
C GLN A 218 8.46 -17.64 6.03
N HIS A 219 8.58 -16.33 5.90
CA HIS A 219 9.85 -15.63 6.08
C HIS A 219 10.38 -15.82 7.52
N ASP A 220 11.69 -16.08 7.67
CA ASP A 220 12.33 -16.44 8.94
C ASP A 220 12.14 -15.41 10.06
N ALA A 221 12.05 -14.12 9.71
CA ALA A 221 11.78 -13.07 10.68
C ALA A 221 10.33 -13.14 11.22
N ILE A 222 9.38 -13.56 10.36
CA ILE A 222 7.97 -13.66 10.73
C ILE A 222 7.72 -14.93 11.53
N THR A 223 8.22 -16.08 11.06
CA THR A 223 8.00 -17.38 11.72
C THR A 223 8.54 -17.41 13.14
N ARG A 224 9.63 -16.69 13.40
CA ARG A 224 10.22 -16.56 14.74
C ARG A 224 9.52 -15.53 15.62
N ALA A 225 8.83 -14.54 15.05
CA ALA A 225 8.21 -13.45 15.81
C ALA A 225 7.13 -13.94 16.80
N PRO A 226 6.84 -13.18 17.87
CA PRO A 226 5.78 -13.50 18.81
C PRO A 226 4.43 -13.72 18.12
N PHE A 227 3.59 -14.60 18.69
CA PHE A 227 2.31 -14.97 18.10
C PHE A 227 1.41 -13.75 17.80
N TYR A 228 1.36 -12.78 18.72
CA TYR A 228 0.53 -11.59 18.52
C TYR A 228 1.06 -10.70 17.37
N THR A 229 2.38 -10.62 17.18
CA THR A 229 3.00 -9.90 16.05
C THR A 229 2.67 -10.59 14.73
N ARG A 230 2.79 -11.91 14.67
CA ARG A 230 2.37 -12.71 13.51
C ARG A 230 0.88 -12.49 13.20
N LYS A 231 0.02 -12.59 14.22
CA LYS A 231 -1.43 -12.33 14.07
C LYS A 231 -1.70 -10.93 13.54
N SER A 232 -0.99 -9.92 14.04
CA SER A 232 -1.11 -8.54 13.55
C SER A 232 -0.72 -8.43 12.08
N LEU A 233 0.41 -9.00 11.68
CA LEU A 233 0.86 -8.97 10.28
C LEU A 233 -0.12 -9.69 9.34
N HIS A 234 -0.65 -10.85 9.74
CA HIS A 234 -1.68 -11.55 9.00
C HIS A 234 -2.93 -10.69 8.80
N SER A 235 -3.37 -9.99 9.85
CA SER A 235 -4.51 -9.08 9.78
C SER A 235 -4.23 -7.89 8.87
N GLU A 236 -3.06 -7.25 9.00
CA GLU A 236 -2.70 -6.08 8.17
C GLU A 236 -2.54 -6.45 6.70
N LEU A 237 -1.98 -7.63 6.38
CA LEU A 237 -1.89 -8.10 5.00
C LEU A 237 -3.28 -8.39 4.40
N ALA A 238 -4.19 -8.98 5.19
CA ALA A 238 -5.58 -9.17 4.76
C ALA A 238 -6.26 -7.83 4.49
N THR A 239 -6.15 -6.88 5.43
CA THR A 239 -6.70 -5.52 5.31
C THR A 239 -6.16 -4.80 4.08
N CYS A 240 -4.86 -4.90 3.83
CA CYS A 240 -4.19 -4.34 2.65
C CYS A 240 -4.80 -4.86 1.33
N ILE A 241 -4.83 -6.19 1.13
CA ILE A 241 -5.33 -6.76 -0.12
C ILE A 241 -6.83 -6.49 -0.28
N LEU A 242 -7.61 -6.55 0.80
CA LEU A 242 -9.04 -6.24 0.76
C LEU A 242 -9.29 -4.76 0.42
N ALA A 243 -8.53 -3.83 0.99
CA ALA A 243 -8.62 -2.42 0.67
C ALA A 243 -8.28 -2.15 -0.80
N HIS A 244 -7.31 -2.86 -1.36
CA HIS A 244 -7.00 -2.78 -2.78
C HIS A 244 -8.20 -3.20 -3.64
N ILE A 245 -8.85 -4.33 -3.28
CA ILE A 245 -10.08 -4.79 -3.96
C ILE A 245 -11.21 -3.75 -3.83
N ASP A 246 -11.38 -3.16 -2.66
CA ASP A 246 -12.38 -2.12 -2.42
C ASP A 246 -12.11 -0.86 -3.26
N HIS A 247 -10.85 -0.45 -3.40
CA HIS A 247 -10.45 0.67 -4.25
C HIS A 247 -10.71 0.38 -5.73
N VAL A 248 -10.39 -0.82 -6.22
CA VAL A 248 -10.73 -1.21 -7.60
C VAL A 248 -12.23 -1.16 -7.85
N GLU A 249 -13.05 -1.62 -6.89
CA GLU A 249 -14.50 -1.52 -6.99
C GLU A 249 -14.98 -0.06 -6.98
N ASP A 250 -14.35 0.81 -6.18
CA ASP A 250 -14.62 2.26 -6.19
C ASP A 250 -14.25 2.90 -7.54
N ASN A 251 -13.14 2.50 -8.18
CA ASN A 251 -12.76 2.94 -9.53
C ASN A 251 -13.82 2.55 -10.56
N ILE A 252 -14.35 1.32 -10.49
CA ILE A 252 -15.41 0.85 -11.39
C ILE A 252 -16.69 1.66 -11.20
N LEU A 253 -17.10 1.92 -9.95
CA LEU A 253 -18.28 2.73 -9.63
C LEU A 253 -18.12 4.16 -10.15
N PHE A 254 -16.98 4.78 -9.88
CA PHE A 254 -16.66 6.13 -10.32
C PHE A 254 -16.67 6.24 -11.86
N ALA A 255 -15.99 5.33 -12.56
CA ALA A 255 -15.97 5.30 -14.01
C ALA A 255 -17.38 5.11 -14.61
N THR A 256 -18.23 4.31 -13.96
CA THR A 256 -19.63 4.10 -14.38
C THR A 256 -20.46 5.37 -14.22
N GLU A 257 -20.35 6.06 -13.06
CA GLU A 257 -21.03 7.33 -12.81
C GLU A 257 -20.62 8.39 -13.83
N GLN A 258 -19.32 8.51 -14.11
CA GLN A 258 -18.81 9.46 -15.10
C GLN A 258 -19.37 9.22 -16.51
N ASN A 259 -19.52 7.95 -16.91
CA ASN A 259 -20.05 7.61 -18.23
C ASN A 259 -21.55 7.93 -18.34
N SER A 260 -22.33 7.71 -17.27
CA SER A 260 -23.75 8.04 -17.23
C SER A 260 -24.00 9.55 -17.35
N GLN A 261 -23.20 10.38 -16.68
CA GLN A 261 -23.32 11.84 -16.75
C GLN A 261 -23.03 12.43 -18.15
N LEU A 262 -22.27 11.72 -19.01
CA LEU A 262 -22.02 12.15 -20.40
C LEU A 262 -23.25 11.96 -21.30
N ILE A 263 -24.14 11.02 -20.96
CA ILE A 263 -25.33 10.67 -21.76
C ILE A 263 -26.45 11.71 -21.55
N ASP A 264 -26.57 12.27 -20.35
CA ASP A 264 -27.65 13.21 -19.99
C ASP A 264 -27.46 14.65 -20.50
N GLY A 265 -26.45 14.91 -21.34
CA GLY A 265 -26.29 16.18 -22.06
C GLY A 265 -26.06 17.43 -21.21
N SER A 266 -26.03 17.31 -19.88
CA SER A 266 -25.78 18.39 -18.93
C SER A 266 -24.28 18.70 -18.86
N SER A 267 -23.77 19.38 -19.88
CA SER A 267 -22.43 19.94 -19.91
C SER A 267 -22.35 21.12 -18.91
N SER A 268 -22.28 20.84 -17.61
CA SER A 268 -21.86 21.83 -16.62
C SER A 268 -20.38 22.14 -16.86
N LYS A 269 -20.08 23.42 -17.07
CA LYS A 269 -18.90 23.87 -17.83
C LYS A 269 -17.72 24.32 -16.97
N THR A 270 -17.64 23.95 -15.70
CA THR A 270 -16.80 24.72 -14.76
C THR A 270 -15.77 23.96 -13.92
N THR A 271 -15.75 22.63 -13.87
CA THR A 271 -14.68 21.89 -13.17
C THR A 271 -14.17 20.73 -14.00
N LYS A 272 -12.84 20.65 -14.21
CA LYS A 272 -12.22 19.49 -14.87
C LYS A 272 -12.34 18.23 -14.03
N VAL A 273 -12.16 18.40 -12.71
CA VAL A 273 -12.34 17.32 -11.74
C VAL A 273 -13.84 17.08 -11.52
N LYS A 274 -14.26 15.83 -11.69
CA LYS A 274 -15.64 15.38 -11.46
C LYS A 274 -15.81 14.82 -10.05
N ALA A 275 -16.93 15.15 -9.42
CA ALA A 275 -17.31 14.59 -8.13
C ALA A 275 -17.76 13.13 -8.27
N PHE A 276 -17.47 12.32 -7.25
CA PHE A 276 -17.93 10.95 -7.07
C PHE A 276 -19.12 10.95 -6.10
N GLY A 277 -20.32 11.19 -6.64
CA GLY A 277 -21.53 11.34 -5.84
C GLY A 277 -21.99 10.04 -5.17
N SER A 278 -21.60 8.89 -5.73
CA SER A 278 -21.94 7.56 -5.20
C SER A 278 -20.87 6.95 -4.26
N SER A 279 -19.96 7.77 -3.73
CA SER A 279 -18.97 7.33 -2.73
C SER A 279 -19.63 6.65 -1.52
N ARG A 280 -18.99 5.59 -0.99
CA ARG A 280 -19.52 4.78 0.14
C ARG A 280 -19.49 5.50 1.49
N GLY A 281 -18.83 6.66 1.57
CA GLY A 281 -18.60 7.40 2.78
C GLY A 281 -17.84 8.69 2.51
N THR A 282 -17.43 9.36 3.58
CA THR A 282 -16.67 10.61 3.50
C THR A 282 -15.24 10.39 3.03
N TYR A 283 -14.62 11.44 2.49
CA TYR A 283 -13.18 11.46 2.20
C TYR A 283 -12.36 11.02 3.43
N TYR A 284 -12.69 11.55 4.61
CA TYR A 284 -12.01 11.20 5.86
C TYR A 284 -12.08 9.69 6.15
N SER A 285 -13.25 9.07 6.01
CA SER A 285 -13.40 7.63 6.25
C SER A 285 -12.61 6.83 5.22
N TRP A 286 -12.71 7.19 3.94
CA TRP A 286 -12.04 6.48 2.85
C TRP A 286 -10.52 6.57 2.98
N VAL A 287 -9.96 7.77 3.20
CA VAL A 287 -8.51 7.97 3.29
C VAL A 287 -7.90 7.24 4.48
N ASN A 288 -8.61 7.15 5.61
CA ASN A 288 -8.16 6.40 6.79
C ASN A 288 -8.40 4.88 6.71
N THR A 289 -9.08 4.40 5.67
CA THR A 289 -9.38 2.97 5.48
C THR A 289 -8.88 2.50 4.12
N THR A 290 -9.73 2.45 3.09
CA THR A 290 -9.39 2.00 1.73
C THR A 290 -8.12 2.68 1.22
N GLY A 291 -8.10 4.02 1.22
CA GLY A 291 -7.00 4.80 0.68
C GLY A 291 -5.68 4.58 1.42
N ALA A 292 -5.65 4.57 2.75
CA ALA A 292 -4.40 4.31 3.48
C ALA A 292 -3.96 2.85 3.42
N ASN A 293 -4.90 1.91 3.49
CA ASN A 293 -4.57 0.49 3.50
C ASN A 293 -4.09 -0.02 2.13
N ASP A 294 -4.55 0.59 1.04
CA ASP A 294 -4.09 0.28 -0.32
C ASP A 294 -2.64 0.70 -0.59
N THR A 295 -2.10 1.65 0.18
CA THR A 295 -0.70 2.11 0.02
C THR A 295 0.34 1.05 0.41
N HIS A 296 -0.09 -0.09 0.95
CA HIS A 296 0.75 -1.18 1.46
C HIS A 296 1.61 -0.82 2.70
N ALA A 297 1.70 0.46 3.07
CA ALA A 297 2.52 0.94 4.19
C ALA A 297 2.23 0.26 5.55
N PRO A 298 0.97 -0.07 5.95
CA PRO A 298 0.73 -0.69 7.25
C PRO A 298 1.34 -2.08 7.41
N PHE A 299 1.12 -2.97 6.44
CA PHE A 299 1.62 -4.34 6.54
C PHE A 299 3.14 -4.40 6.34
N THR A 300 3.68 -3.57 5.46
CA THR A 300 5.13 -3.49 5.21
C THR A 300 5.87 -2.94 6.42
N PHE A 301 5.27 -2.00 7.15
CA PHE A 301 5.80 -1.54 8.44
C PHE A 301 5.85 -2.67 9.48
N GLN A 302 4.79 -3.49 9.58
CA GLN A 302 4.78 -4.64 10.49
C GLN A 302 5.79 -5.73 10.09
N PHE A 303 5.92 -6.00 8.78
CA PHE A 303 6.94 -6.91 8.27
C PHE A 303 8.34 -6.40 8.60
N PHE A 304 8.60 -5.12 8.33
CA PHE A 304 9.85 -4.46 8.64
C PHE A 304 10.18 -4.54 10.12
N ALA A 305 9.21 -4.29 11.00
CA ALA A 305 9.39 -4.38 12.44
C ALA A 305 9.84 -5.80 12.87
N CYS A 306 9.32 -6.85 12.25
CA CYS A 306 9.78 -8.21 12.50
C CYS A 306 11.21 -8.43 11.97
N LEU A 307 11.50 -7.94 10.77
CA LEU A 307 12.80 -8.07 10.10
C LEU A 307 13.94 -7.40 10.86
N VAL A 308 13.65 -6.28 11.51
CA VAL A 308 14.63 -5.49 12.28
C VAL A 308 14.49 -5.68 13.79
N ALA A 309 13.86 -6.76 14.25
CA ALA A 309 13.93 -7.09 15.67
C ALA A 309 15.40 -7.40 16.06
N PRO A 310 15.94 -6.78 17.14
CA PRO A 310 17.31 -7.01 17.60
C PRO A 310 17.70 -8.46 17.84
N VAL A 311 16.75 -9.23 18.37
CA VAL A 311 16.92 -10.62 18.77
C VAL A 311 15.86 -11.43 18.04
N ALA A 312 16.29 -12.53 17.44
CA ALA A 312 15.38 -13.40 16.71
C ALA A 312 14.27 -13.90 17.64
N GLY A 313 13.03 -13.58 17.27
CA GLY A 313 11.82 -13.96 18.00
C GLY A 313 11.39 -13.05 19.13
N GLU A 314 12.12 -11.97 19.38
CA GLU A 314 11.63 -10.85 20.17
C GLU A 314 10.90 -9.82 19.30
N PRO A 315 9.95 -9.06 19.85
CA PRO A 315 9.30 -7.98 19.11
C PRO A 315 10.20 -6.73 19.06
N LEU A 316 10.08 -5.93 18.00
CA LEU A 316 10.72 -4.62 17.95
C LEU A 316 10.16 -3.67 19.02
N PHE A 317 8.84 -3.71 19.20
CA PHE A 317 8.08 -2.90 20.15
C PHE A 317 7.64 -3.74 21.35
N CYS A 318 7.80 -3.20 22.55
CA CYS A 318 7.47 -3.87 23.80
C CYS A 318 6.44 -3.06 24.59
N GLY A 319 5.39 -3.74 25.06
CA GLY A 319 4.36 -3.14 25.91
C GLY A 319 3.34 -2.29 25.12
N VAL A 320 2.27 -1.92 25.82
CA VAL A 320 1.09 -1.29 25.21
C VAL A 320 1.39 0.08 24.60
N HIS A 321 2.25 0.90 25.23
CA HIS A 321 2.58 2.24 24.72
C HIS A 321 3.33 2.18 23.38
N GLN A 322 4.41 1.40 23.30
CA GLN A 322 5.19 1.29 22.06
C GLN A 322 4.34 0.70 20.92
N HIS A 323 3.51 -0.31 21.22
CA HIS A 323 2.59 -0.85 20.23
C HIS A 323 1.59 0.21 19.74
N TYR A 324 0.92 0.91 20.65
CA TYR A 324 -0.07 1.92 20.28
C TYR A 324 0.55 3.05 19.44
N LEU A 325 1.69 3.60 19.88
CA LEU A 325 2.39 4.67 19.17
C LEU A 325 2.96 4.21 17.81
N SER A 326 3.46 2.98 17.73
CA SER A 326 3.94 2.41 16.46
C SER A 326 2.79 2.22 15.46
N SER A 327 1.61 1.79 15.92
CA SER A 327 0.42 1.70 15.08
C SER A 327 -0.02 3.09 14.61
N GLY A 328 -0.05 4.10 15.49
CA GLY A 328 -0.35 5.48 15.10
C GLY A 328 0.63 6.02 14.05
N THR A 329 1.93 5.82 14.28
CA THR A 329 2.99 6.18 13.32
C THR A 329 2.75 5.55 11.95
N SER A 330 2.49 4.24 11.93
CA SER A 330 2.24 3.50 10.69
C SER A 330 1.01 4.04 9.96
N ARG A 331 -0.09 4.33 10.67
CA ARG A 331 -1.32 4.85 10.08
C ARG A 331 -1.12 6.24 9.50
N HIS A 332 -0.44 7.13 10.21
CA HIS A 332 -0.14 8.47 9.71
C HIS A 332 0.74 8.45 8.47
N LEU A 333 1.73 7.56 8.44
CA LEU A 333 2.55 7.37 7.25
C LEU A 333 1.71 6.92 6.04
N SER A 334 0.79 5.97 6.24
CA SER A 334 -0.08 5.47 5.16
C SER A 334 -1.01 6.53 4.60
N ASN A 335 -1.68 7.30 5.46
CA ASN A 335 -2.51 8.43 5.07
C ASN A 335 -1.69 9.44 4.23
N LEU A 336 -0.49 9.77 4.72
CA LEU A 336 0.43 10.68 4.04
C LEU A 336 0.83 10.17 2.65
N CYS A 337 1.15 8.88 2.54
CA CYS A 337 1.48 8.25 1.25
C CYS A 337 0.32 8.36 0.25
N ARG A 338 -0.92 8.07 0.67
CA ARG A 338 -2.12 8.17 -0.17
C ARG A 338 -2.34 9.60 -0.67
N GLN A 339 -2.32 10.56 0.24
CA GLN A 339 -2.60 11.97 -0.06
C GLN A 339 -1.58 12.56 -1.02
N TYR A 340 -0.30 12.24 -0.85
CA TYR A 340 0.74 12.70 -1.77
C TYR A 340 0.73 11.97 -3.11
N ASN A 341 0.35 10.69 -3.14
CA ASN A 341 0.11 9.98 -4.40
C ASN A 341 -0.97 10.71 -5.19
N ASP A 342 -2.14 10.92 -4.57
CA ASP A 342 -3.29 11.59 -5.19
C ASP A 342 -2.98 13.00 -5.66
N TYR A 343 -2.24 13.78 -4.87
CA TYR A 343 -1.81 15.12 -5.24
C TYR A 343 -0.95 15.11 -6.52
N GLY A 344 -0.05 14.13 -6.65
CA GLY A 344 0.85 13.99 -7.79
C GLY A 344 0.22 13.32 -9.01
N SER A 345 -0.90 12.61 -8.85
CA SER A 345 -1.48 11.77 -9.89
C SER A 345 -2.77 12.26 -10.52
N VAL A 346 -3.33 13.39 -10.10
CA VAL A 346 -4.62 13.94 -10.59
C VAL A 346 -4.82 13.76 -12.10
N ALA A 347 -3.89 14.26 -12.92
CA ALA A 347 -4.01 14.21 -14.38
C ALA A 347 -3.89 12.79 -14.97
N ARG A 348 -3.13 11.91 -14.31
CA ARG A 348 -3.04 10.49 -14.69
C ARG A 348 -4.35 9.79 -14.34
N ASP A 349 -4.83 9.95 -13.11
CA ASP A 349 -6.01 9.26 -12.61
C ASP A 349 -7.26 9.69 -13.38
N GLU A 350 -7.37 10.97 -13.76
CA GLU A 350 -8.42 11.45 -14.67
C GLU A 350 -8.37 10.73 -16.03
N ALA A 351 -7.18 10.57 -16.62
CA ALA A 351 -7.01 9.91 -17.92
C ALA A 351 -7.30 8.41 -17.85
N GLU A 352 -7.07 7.78 -16.69
CA GLU A 352 -7.28 6.36 -16.44
C GLU A 352 -8.66 6.05 -15.85
N LYS A 353 -9.44 7.08 -15.52
CA LYS A 353 -10.72 6.99 -14.78
C LYS A 353 -10.57 6.33 -13.41
N ASN A 354 -9.42 6.50 -12.78
CA ASN A 354 -9.18 6.08 -11.41
C ASN A 354 -9.75 7.13 -10.44
N LEU A 355 -10.23 6.66 -9.30
CA LEU A 355 -10.66 7.51 -8.20
C LEU A 355 -9.44 8.19 -7.58
N ASN A 356 -9.56 9.48 -7.33
CA ASN A 356 -8.57 10.32 -6.66
C ASN A 356 -9.24 11.04 -5.48
N SER A 357 -8.45 11.40 -4.46
CA SER A 357 -8.91 12.22 -3.32
C SER A 357 -9.76 13.42 -3.75
N LEU A 358 -9.38 14.11 -4.85
CA LEU A 358 -10.10 15.31 -5.31
C LEU A 358 -11.50 15.04 -5.86
N ASN A 359 -11.87 13.78 -6.10
CA ASN A 359 -13.21 13.43 -6.58
C ASN A 359 -14.23 13.35 -5.44
N PHE A 360 -13.81 13.40 -4.18
CA PHE A 360 -14.75 13.32 -3.07
C PHE A 360 -15.59 14.60 -2.94
N PRO A 361 -16.90 14.50 -2.65
CA PRO A 361 -17.81 15.65 -2.60
C PRO A 361 -17.33 16.82 -1.74
N GLU A 362 -16.61 16.55 -0.65
CA GLU A 362 -16.05 17.55 0.26
C GLU A 362 -15.08 18.53 -0.44
N PHE A 363 -14.40 18.12 -1.52
CA PHE A 363 -13.54 19.00 -2.32
C PHE A 363 -14.33 19.87 -3.32
N HIS A 364 -15.63 19.61 -3.49
CA HIS A 364 -16.50 20.32 -4.43
C HIS A 364 -17.50 21.26 -3.73
N GLU A 365 -17.46 21.35 -2.40
CA GLU A 365 -18.32 22.26 -1.64
C GLU A 365 -17.93 23.71 -1.93
N ILE A 366 -18.89 24.51 -2.40
CA ILE A 366 -18.66 25.94 -2.64
C ILE A 366 -18.54 26.64 -1.28
N SER A 367 -17.35 27.17 -0.96
CA SER A 367 -17.24 28.08 0.17
C SER A 367 -18.05 29.34 -0.15
N THR A 368 -19.18 29.52 0.52
CA THR A 368 -20.05 30.71 0.39
C THR A 368 -19.43 31.98 1.00
N GLN A 369 -18.13 31.99 1.29
CA GLN A 369 -17.44 33.16 1.83
C GLN A 369 -17.17 34.18 0.72
N GLU A 370 -18.22 34.93 0.40
CA GLU A 370 -18.06 36.30 -0.07
C GLU A 370 -17.32 37.09 1.02
N GLN A 371 -16.22 37.74 0.62
CA GLN A 371 -15.41 38.70 1.38
C GLN A 371 -14.30 38.14 2.26
N GLY A 372 -13.09 38.25 1.69
CA GLY A 372 -11.95 38.78 2.44
C GLY A 372 -11.28 37.80 3.38
N ASP A 373 -10.36 37.04 2.78
CA ASP A 373 -9.14 36.52 3.39
C ASP A 373 -9.20 35.13 4.07
N ILE A 374 -8.25 34.31 3.56
CA ILE A 374 -7.63 33.09 4.09
C ILE A 374 -8.48 31.79 4.15
N CYS A 375 -8.12 30.83 3.29
CA CYS A 375 -8.29 29.36 3.40
C CYS A 375 -9.43 28.66 2.62
N GLY A 376 -9.94 29.19 1.51
CA GLY A 376 -10.80 28.40 0.60
C GLY A 376 -10.21 28.38 -0.80
N GLY A 377 -9.69 27.24 -1.25
CA GLY A 377 -9.33 27.03 -2.65
C GLY A 377 -10.54 27.27 -3.53
N GLY A 378 -10.39 27.98 -4.65
CA GLY A 378 -11.48 28.14 -5.61
C GLY A 378 -12.01 26.79 -6.08
N ASN A 379 -13.21 26.76 -6.68
CA ASN A 379 -13.82 25.53 -7.22
C ASN A 379 -13.02 24.87 -8.37
N ASP A 380 -11.80 25.30 -8.65
CA ASP A 380 -10.95 24.72 -9.68
C ASP A 380 -9.97 23.67 -9.11
N GLU A 381 -9.34 22.92 -10.02
CA GLU A 381 -8.40 21.85 -9.67
C GLU A 381 -7.25 22.37 -8.79
N HIS A 382 -6.79 23.60 -9.01
CA HIS A 382 -5.70 24.17 -8.23
C HIS A 382 -6.12 24.39 -6.77
N GLY A 383 -7.31 24.95 -6.53
CA GLY A 383 -7.88 25.10 -5.19
C GLY A 383 -7.99 23.75 -4.46
N MET A 384 -8.58 22.76 -5.12
CA MET A 384 -8.72 21.40 -4.58
C MET A 384 -7.37 20.75 -4.23
N LYS A 385 -6.35 20.95 -5.08
CA LYS A 385 -4.97 20.49 -4.79
C LYS A 385 -4.37 21.20 -3.59
N GLN A 386 -4.61 22.50 -3.41
CA GLN A 386 -4.15 23.23 -2.22
C GLN A 386 -4.79 22.68 -0.94
N ASP A 387 -6.09 22.35 -0.97
CA ASP A 387 -6.78 21.75 0.18
C ASP A 387 -6.23 20.36 0.49
N LEU A 388 -6.01 19.51 -0.52
CA LEU A 388 -5.40 18.20 -0.33
C LEU A 388 -3.97 18.32 0.23
N TYR A 389 -3.19 19.29 -0.26
CA TYR A 389 -1.85 19.56 0.25
C TYR A 389 -1.88 20.02 1.70
N PHE A 390 -2.83 20.88 2.08
CA PHE A 390 -3.02 21.29 3.47
C PHE A 390 -3.28 20.07 4.37
N ILE A 391 -4.19 19.18 3.97
CA ILE A 391 -4.50 17.94 4.70
C ILE A 391 -3.25 17.04 4.81
N ALA A 392 -2.49 16.90 3.72
CA ALA A 392 -1.23 16.13 3.72
C ALA A 392 -0.19 16.73 4.68
N GLN A 393 -0.14 18.05 4.80
CA GLN A 393 0.77 18.71 5.74
C GLN A 393 0.32 18.57 7.20
N TYR A 394 -0.99 18.55 7.47
CA TYR A 394 -1.52 18.18 8.78
C TYR A 394 -1.12 16.74 9.13
N GLU A 395 -1.31 15.79 8.21
CA GLU A 395 -0.95 14.40 8.43
C GLU A 395 0.55 14.21 8.66
N ARG A 396 1.38 14.99 7.97
CA ARG A 396 2.84 15.05 8.20
C ARG A 396 3.17 15.48 9.63
N GLN A 397 2.46 16.47 10.17
CA GLN A 397 2.65 16.90 11.55
C GLN A 397 2.26 15.80 12.54
N CYS A 398 1.15 15.10 12.29
CA CYS A 398 0.74 13.94 13.08
C CYS A 398 1.79 12.81 13.05
N LEU A 399 2.34 12.50 11.86
CA LEU A 399 3.43 11.52 11.72
C LEU A 399 4.66 11.93 12.54
N ASN A 400 5.10 13.19 12.43
CA ASN A 400 6.26 13.67 13.18
C ASN A 400 6.01 13.58 14.70
N HIS A 401 4.83 14.00 15.17
CA HIS A 401 4.48 13.94 16.59
C HIS A 401 4.42 12.50 17.12
N ALA A 402 3.78 11.59 16.37
CA ALA A 402 3.73 10.18 16.71
C ALA A 402 5.14 9.56 16.78
N MET A 403 6.03 9.96 15.87
CA MET A 403 7.43 9.53 15.86
C MET A 403 8.22 10.06 17.05
N GLU A 404 8.05 11.32 17.43
CA GLU A 404 8.68 11.90 18.62
C GLU A 404 8.24 11.19 19.90
N ALA A 405 6.94 10.92 20.03
CA ALA A 405 6.40 10.18 21.17
C ALA A 405 6.92 8.73 21.20
N LEU A 406 6.94 8.04 20.06
CA LEU A 406 7.48 6.68 19.96
C LEU A 406 8.98 6.65 20.28
N GLU A 407 9.72 7.66 19.84
CA GLU A 407 11.14 7.83 20.14
C GLU A 407 11.38 8.01 21.64
N ALA A 408 10.59 8.82 22.32
CA ALA A 408 10.68 9.00 23.77
C ALA A 408 10.46 7.68 24.55
N GLU A 409 9.57 6.81 24.07
CA GLU A 409 9.29 5.51 24.69
C GLU A 409 10.33 4.43 24.35
N ILE A 410 10.91 4.45 23.15
CA ILE A 410 11.86 3.42 22.70
C ILE A 410 13.29 3.75 23.15
N ARG A 411 13.71 5.02 23.08
CA ARG A 411 15.10 5.45 23.32
C ARG A 411 15.67 4.98 24.67
N PRO A 412 14.92 4.96 25.79
CA PRO A 412 15.42 4.46 27.08
C PRO A 412 15.60 2.93 27.14
N THR A 413 15.05 2.18 26.19
CA THR A 413 15.11 0.71 26.19
C THR A 413 16.44 0.17 25.65
N HIS A 414 16.71 -1.12 25.88
CA HIS A 414 17.86 -1.80 25.30
C HIS A 414 17.86 -1.66 23.77
N GLN A 415 18.96 -1.17 23.21
CA GLN A 415 19.13 -0.84 21.79
C GLN A 415 18.14 0.20 21.23
N GLY A 416 17.50 1.01 22.09
CA GLY A 416 16.50 2.00 21.68
C GLY A 416 16.99 2.95 20.58
N ASN A 417 18.21 3.46 20.69
CA ASN A 417 18.82 4.33 19.66
C ASN A 417 18.92 3.64 18.29
N TRP A 418 19.27 2.36 18.26
CA TRP A 418 19.37 1.61 17.01
C TRP A 418 17.99 1.34 16.41
N LYS A 419 17.01 0.96 17.24
CA LYS A 419 15.62 0.73 16.81
C LYS A 419 15.05 1.98 16.12
N ILE A 420 15.29 3.16 16.70
CA ILE A 420 14.84 4.43 16.12
C ILE A 420 15.53 4.74 14.80
N LYS A 421 16.85 4.51 14.68
CA LYS A 421 17.54 4.66 13.40
C LYS A 421 16.97 3.71 12.34
N ALA A 422 16.71 2.45 12.68
CA ALA A 422 16.10 1.50 11.76
C ALA A 422 14.71 1.96 11.30
N LEU A 423 13.85 2.44 12.22
CA LEU A 423 12.54 2.99 11.88
C LEU A 423 12.62 4.22 10.98
N ARG A 424 13.59 5.11 11.22
CA ARG A 424 13.83 6.26 10.34
C ARG A 424 14.23 5.83 8.93
N VAL A 425 15.00 4.75 8.75
CA VAL A 425 15.26 4.21 7.39
C VAL A 425 13.96 3.87 6.68
N PHE A 426 13.05 3.15 7.33
CA PHE A 426 11.75 2.80 6.74
C PHE A 426 10.93 4.04 6.42
N ILE A 427 10.77 4.93 7.40
CA ILE A 427 9.94 6.13 7.26
C ILE A 427 10.51 7.06 6.20
N ASP A 428 11.82 7.31 6.18
CA ASP A 428 12.44 8.15 5.18
C ASP A 428 12.29 7.54 3.78
N THR A 429 12.37 6.20 3.65
CA THR A 429 12.22 5.52 2.36
C THR A 429 10.79 5.58 1.81
N VAL A 430 9.81 5.39 2.68
CA VAL A 430 8.39 5.30 2.32
C VAL A 430 7.72 6.68 2.30
N ALA A 431 8.20 7.62 3.10
CA ALA A 431 7.61 8.95 3.20
C ALA A 431 7.87 9.75 1.91
N PRO A 432 6.91 10.61 1.51
CA PRO A 432 7.04 11.47 0.33
C PRO A 432 8.22 12.45 0.34
N ARG A 433 8.98 12.58 1.45
CA ARG A 433 10.21 13.41 1.53
C ARG A 433 11.27 12.97 0.51
N VAL A 434 11.29 11.69 0.16
CA VAL A 434 12.23 11.11 -0.83
C VAL A 434 11.78 11.37 -2.27
N PHE A 435 10.57 11.86 -2.52
CA PHE A 435 10.04 11.99 -3.89
C PHE A 435 9.74 13.43 -4.32
N GLY A 436 10.01 14.40 -3.45
CA GLY A 436 10.19 15.82 -3.79
C GLY A 436 8.92 16.53 -4.26
N ASN A 437 8.22 17.18 -3.34
CA ASN A 437 7.14 18.10 -3.70
C ASN A 437 7.58 19.57 -3.75
N ASP A 438 8.64 19.96 -3.05
CA ASP A 438 9.15 21.35 -3.12
C ASP A 438 9.72 21.71 -4.52
N VAL A 439 10.08 20.71 -5.33
CA VAL A 439 10.54 20.89 -6.72
C VAL A 439 9.37 20.99 -7.71
N LEU A 440 8.20 20.42 -7.38
CA LEU A 440 6.99 20.47 -8.22
C LEU A 440 6.20 21.77 -8.00
N ILE A 441 6.21 22.32 -6.79
CA ILE A 441 5.51 23.57 -6.45
C ILE A 441 6.19 24.81 -7.06
N SER A 442 7.50 24.78 -7.34
CA SER A 442 8.23 25.96 -7.83
C SER A 442 8.19 26.18 -9.35
N ARG A 443 7.38 25.42 -10.12
CA ARG A 443 7.40 25.45 -11.59
C ARG A 443 6.08 25.87 -12.27
N GLU A 444 5.23 26.59 -11.57
CA GLU A 444 4.13 27.34 -12.19
C GLU A 444 4.59 28.76 -12.58
N ASP A 445 5.33 28.91 -13.69
CA ASP A 445 5.40 30.16 -14.47
C ASP A 445 5.81 29.88 -15.94
N PRO A 446 5.39 30.72 -16.92
CA PRO A 446 5.07 30.26 -18.27
C PRO A 446 6.27 30.15 -19.21
N LYS A 447 6.38 28.96 -19.83
CA LYS A 447 7.12 28.64 -21.06
C LYS A 447 8.63 28.89 -21.06
N PRO A 448 9.37 27.80 -21.28
CA PRO A 448 10.36 27.74 -22.35
C PRO A 448 9.83 26.86 -23.48
N LYS A 449 9.95 27.36 -24.71
CA LYS A 449 9.74 26.57 -25.92
C LYS A 449 10.74 25.40 -25.92
N TRP A 450 10.26 24.18 -25.69
CA TRP A 450 10.99 22.96 -26.00
C TRP A 450 10.40 22.34 -27.26
N VAL A 451 11.11 22.51 -28.37
CA VAL A 451 10.84 21.84 -29.64
C VAL A 451 11.46 20.44 -29.56
N GLY A 452 10.62 19.41 -29.56
CA GLY A 452 11.00 18.02 -29.85
C GLY A 452 11.67 17.26 -28.70
N ALA A 453 10.90 16.73 -27.75
CA ALA A 453 11.25 15.53 -26.99
C ALA A 453 9.99 14.95 -26.31
N HIS A 454 9.86 13.62 -26.34
CA HIS A 454 8.75 12.85 -25.79
C HIS A 454 8.51 13.10 -24.28
N LYS A 455 7.22 13.10 -23.90
CA LYS A 455 6.68 13.19 -22.52
C LYS A 455 7.50 12.36 -21.51
N MET A 456 8.15 13.04 -20.55
CA MET A 456 8.56 12.43 -19.29
C MET A 456 7.43 12.65 -18.27
N SER A 457 6.89 11.55 -17.74
CA SER A 457 5.87 11.53 -16.70
C SER A 457 6.47 11.92 -15.35
N GLU A 458 5.73 12.74 -14.62
CA GLU A 458 5.87 13.01 -13.18
C GLU A 458 5.92 11.67 -12.43
N THR A 459 6.97 11.39 -11.65
CA THR A 459 7.23 10.03 -11.14
C THR A 459 7.74 10.03 -9.70
N ASN A 460 6.88 9.57 -8.79
CA ASN A 460 7.26 8.88 -7.56
C ASN A 460 7.24 7.36 -7.88
N PRO A 461 8.32 6.59 -7.65
CA PRO A 461 8.38 5.13 -7.87
C PRO A 461 7.45 4.30 -6.98
N PHE A 462 6.94 4.84 -5.86
CA PHE A 462 5.80 4.26 -5.12
C PHE A 462 4.44 4.77 -5.64
N CYS A 463 4.43 5.63 -6.66
CA CYS A 463 3.24 6.13 -7.36
C CYS A 463 3.36 5.91 -8.88
N MET A 464 4.11 4.90 -9.32
CA MET A 464 4.23 4.58 -10.75
C MET A 464 3.11 3.62 -11.18
N VAL A 465 2.12 4.14 -11.92
CA VAL A 465 1.27 3.34 -12.81
C VAL A 465 1.25 4.07 -14.16
N ASN A 466 1.69 3.43 -15.27
CA ASN A 466 1.14 3.66 -16.62
C ASN A 466 1.70 2.72 -17.73
N ARG A 467 0.84 1.92 -18.40
CA ARG A 467 0.27 2.09 -19.78
C ARG A 467 -0.08 0.77 -20.51
N GLY A 468 -1.15 0.83 -21.33
CA GLY A 468 -1.27 0.10 -22.60
C GLY A 468 -2.61 0.29 -23.35
N ALA A 469 -2.71 1.23 -24.29
CA ALA A 469 -3.91 1.49 -25.09
C ALA A 469 -3.89 0.85 -26.51
N CYS A 470 -5.08 0.41 -26.93
CA CYS A 470 -5.65 0.33 -28.29
C CYS A 470 -5.29 -0.79 -29.28
N GLY A 471 -6.36 -1.45 -29.78
CA GLY A 471 -6.39 -2.22 -31.03
C GLY A 471 -7.80 -2.68 -31.44
N HIS A 472 -8.66 -1.78 -31.91
CA HIS A 472 -9.81 -2.14 -32.77
C HIS A 472 -9.35 -2.20 -34.24
N PRO A 473 -9.73 -3.23 -35.02
CA PRO A 473 -9.60 -3.17 -36.47
C PRO A 473 -10.89 -2.62 -37.09
N LEU A 474 -10.85 -1.42 -37.65
CA LEU A 474 -11.75 -1.04 -38.73
C LEU A 474 -11.08 -1.41 -40.05
N GLY A 475 -11.64 -2.42 -40.73
CA GLY A 475 -11.31 -2.76 -42.09
C GLY A 475 -11.79 -1.66 -43.05
N ALA A 476 -10.92 -1.29 -43.99
CA ALA A 476 -11.30 -0.53 -45.17
C ALA A 476 -11.64 -1.50 -46.30
N THR A 477 -12.72 -1.20 -47.03
CA THR A 477 -12.77 -1.36 -48.49
C THR A 477 -12.48 -0.03 -49.12
#